data_AF-A0ABD4VE03-F1
#
_entry.id   AF-A0ABD4VE03-F1
#
_cell.length_a   1.000
_cell.length_b   1.000
_cell.length_c   1.000
_cell.angle_alpha   90.00
_cell.angle_beta   90.00
_cell.angle_gamma   90.00
#
_symmetry.space_group_name_H-M   'P 1'
#
loop_
_entity.id
_entity.type
_entity.pdbx_description
1 polymer ?
#
loop_
_entity_poly.entity_id
_entity_poly.type
_entity_poly.pdbx_seq_one_letter_code
_entity_poly.pdbx_strand_id
1 'polypeptide(L)'
;MPDVPYTDDDLRSEAADQLRAAVADAALTESLVIEGHKIPSRGDTQWDQLSDDDFHEADREISEFVEYAVDVARWSVDLGAAGLKRTNELAWGRGGNAWDLAIQIAHRPGLSDELRTAITGAVRVAVDTTLANHGIDDTRLLHTGSNEESAS
;
A
#
# COMPACT_ATOMS: atom_id res chain seq x y z
N MET A 1 15.11 -31.32 0.94
CA MET A 1 14.66 -30.36 -0.08
C MET A 1 15.64 -30.45 -1.23
N PRO A 2 15.20 -30.61 -2.49
CA PRO A 2 16.13 -30.69 -3.61
C PRO A 2 16.95 -29.38 -3.68
N ASP A 3 18.24 -29.50 -3.96
CA ASP A 3 19.14 -28.39 -4.29
C ASP A 3 18.61 -27.71 -5.57
N VAL A 4 17.74 -26.73 -5.38
CA VAL A 4 17.31 -25.85 -6.47
C VAL A 4 18.48 -24.91 -6.79
N PRO A 5 18.75 -24.62 -8.09
CA PRO A 5 19.93 -23.86 -8.51
C PRO A 5 19.78 -22.35 -8.27
N TYR A 6 18.93 -21.94 -7.35
CA TYR A 6 18.60 -20.56 -7.03
C TYR A 6 18.31 -20.42 -5.53
N THR A 7 18.65 -19.26 -5.00
CA THR A 7 18.40 -18.86 -3.61
C THR A 7 17.07 -18.11 -3.50
N ASP A 8 16.56 -17.97 -2.28
CA ASP A 8 15.40 -17.10 -2.03
C ASP A 8 15.70 -15.63 -2.39
N ASP A 9 16.97 -15.21 -2.31
CA ASP A 9 17.38 -13.85 -2.66
C ASP A 9 17.29 -13.63 -4.19
N ASP A 10 17.63 -14.65 -4.99
CA ASP A 10 17.47 -14.63 -6.45
C ASP A 10 15.99 -14.47 -6.84
N LEU A 11 15.08 -15.20 -6.17
CA LEU A 11 13.64 -15.10 -6.40
C LEU A 11 13.08 -13.72 -6.03
N ARG A 12 13.55 -13.11 -4.93
CA ARG A 12 13.11 -11.78 -4.52
C ARG A 12 13.65 -10.69 -5.45
N SER A 13 14.88 -10.82 -5.93
CA SER A 13 15.46 -9.90 -6.91
C SER A 13 14.71 -9.96 -8.25
N GLU A 14 14.44 -11.15 -8.77
CA GLU A 14 13.72 -11.33 -10.04
C GLU A 14 12.27 -10.84 -9.93
N ALA A 15 11.56 -11.14 -8.83
CA ALA A 15 10.20 -10.61 -8.61
C ALA A 15 10.18 -9.08 -8.55
N ALA A 16 11.23 -8.46 -7.99
CA ALA A 16 11.37 -7.02 -7.95
C ALA A 16 11.59 -6.40 -9.33
N ASP A 17 12.46 -7.03 -10.11
CA ASP A 17 12.76 -6.60 -11.48
C ASP A 17 11.53 -6.75 -12.40
N GLN A 18 10.76 -7.84 -12.26
CA GLN A 18 9.51 -8.03 -12.99
C GLN A 18 8.43 -7.01 -12.64
N LEU A 19 8.27 -6.65 -11.36
CA LEU A 19 7.31 -5.59 -11.00
C LEU A 19 7.78 -4.23 -11.54
N ARG A 20 9.08 -3.93 -11.43
CA ARG A 20 9.64 -2.69 -11.97
C ARG A 20 9.43 -2.60 -13.49
N ALA A 21 9.60 -3.71 -14.20
CA ALA A 21 9.32 -3.80 -15.63
C ALA A 21 7.82 -3.65 -15.93
N ALA A 22 6.93 -4.33 -15.20
CA ALA A 22 5.48 -4.21 -15.38
C ALA A 22 4.97 -2.77 -15.15
N VAL A 23 5.60 -2.03 -14.25
CA VAL A 23 5.33 -0.62 -13.98
C VAL A 23 5.94 0.31 -15.03
N ALA A 24 7.15 0.03 -15.49
CA ALA A 24 7.86 0.88 -16.46
C ALA A 24 7.37 0.68 -17.91
N ASP A 25 6.88 -0.53 -18.23
CA ASP A 25 6.33 -0.93 -19.54
C ASP A 25 4.82 -0.70 -19.62
N ALA A 26 4.13 -0.60 -18.47
CA ALA A 26 2.86 0.09 -18.41
C ALA A 26 3.14 1.55 -18.76
N ALA A 27 2.82 1.93 -19.99
CA ALA A 27 2.84 3.30 -20.48
C ALA A 27 1.96 4.21 -19.63
N LEU A 28 2.41 4.60 -18.43
CA LEU A 28 1.88 5.73 -17.66
C LEU A 28 2.08 7.06 -18.41
N THR A 29 2.75 7.02 -19.56
CA THR A 29 2.99 8.15 -20.46
C THR A 29 1.84 8.42 -21.43
N GLU A 30 0.93 7.46 -21.65
CA GLU A 30 -0.37 7.72 -22.27
C GLU A 30 -1.39 7.69 -21.15
N SER A 31 -2.06 8.82 -20.91
CA SER A 31 -3.22 8.94 -20.02
C SER A 31 -4.00 7.63 -19.96
N LEU A 32 -4.25 7.13 -18.74
CA LEU A 32 -5.07 5.94 -18.53
C LEU A 32 -6.38 6.18 -19.27
N VAL A 33 -6.57 5.56 -20.43
CA VAL A 33 -7.73 5.88 -21.27
C VAL A 33 -9.00 5.46 -20.52
N ILE A 34 -9.62 6.41 -19.82
CA ILE A 34 -10.88 6.24 -19.10
C ILE A 34 -12.09 6.44 -20.03
N GLU A 35 -11.84 6.86 -21.27
CA GLU A 35 -12.84 6.94 -22.34
C GLU A 35 -13.52 5.58 -22.56
N GLY A 36 -14.84 5.58 -22.74
CA GLY A 36 -15.61 4.35 -22.87
C GLY A 36 -15.85 3.56 -21.57
N HIS A 37 -15.19 3.91 -20.46
CA HIS A 37 -15.38 3.21 -19.18
C HIS A 37 -16.57 3.77 -18.40
N LYS A 38 -17.33 2.89 -17.73
CA LYS A 38 -18.47 3.28 -16.90
C LYS A 38 -18.03 3.86 -15.56
N ILE A 39 -18.73 4.88 -15.08
CA ILE A 39 -18.59 5.43 -13.74
C ILE A 39 -19.33 4.51 -12.76
N PRO A 40 -18.66 3.83 -11.81
CA PRO A 40 -19.28 2.78 -10.98
C PRO A 40 -20.53 3.23 -10.20
N SER A 41 -20.57 4.49 -9.79
CA SER A 41 -21.68 5.07 -9.02
C SER A 41 -22.83 5.63 -9.88
N ARG A 42 -22.67 5.73 -11.21
CA ARG A 42 -23.66 6.35 -12.13
C ARG A 42 -24.24 5.39 -13.17
N GLY A 43 -24.19 4.08 -12.90
CA GLY A 43 -24.80 3.06 -13.75
C GLY A 43 -24.13 2.98 -15.12
N ASP A 44 -24.88 3.28 -16.19
CA ASP A 44 -24.40 3.20 -17.57
C ASP A 44 -23.65 4.44 -18.06
N THR A 45 -23.60 5.50 -17.24
CA THR A 45 -22.87 6.74 -17.58
C THR A 45 -21.37 6.45 -17.70
N GLN A 46 -20.76 6.89 -18.80
CA GLN A 46 -19.32 6.75 -19.05
C GLN A 46 -18.57 8.04 -18.70
N TRP A 47 -17.25 7.94 -18.51
CA TRP A 47 -16.42 9.10 -18.15
C TRP A 47 -16.41 10.16 -19.26
N ASP A 48 -16.34 9.74 -20.52
CA ASP A 48 -16.37 10.58 -21.72
C ASP A 48 -17.72 11.25 -22.01
N GLN A 49 -18.75 10.95 -21.20
CA GLN A 49 -20.06 11.61 -21.25
C GLN A 49 -20.18 12.77 -20.25
N LEU A 50 -19.12 13.03 -19.47
CA LEU A 50 -19.02 14.21 -18.60
C LEU A 50 -18.72 15.47 -19.44
N SER A 51 -18.71 16.63 -18.79
CA SER A 51 -18.15 17.83 -19.43
C SER A 51 -16.64 17.67 -19.65
N ASP A 52 -16.07 18.35 -20.65
CA ASP A 52 -14.63 18.27 -20.93
C ASP A 52 -13.79 18.60 -19.68
N ASP A 53 -14.20 19.61 -18.91
CA ASP A 53 -13.53 20.00 -17.66
C ASP A 53 -13.59 18.88 -16.60
N ASP A 54 -14.78 18.31 -16.35
CA ASP A 54 -14.97 17.22 -15.38
C ASP A 54 -14.22 15.94 -15.81
N PHE A 55 -14.19 15.67 -17.11
CA PHE A 55 -13.48 14.52 -17.69
C PHE A 55 -11.97 14.65 -17.47
N HIS A 56 -11.40 15.81 -17.82
CA HIS A 56 -9.96 16.04 -17.65
C HIS A 56 -9.54 16.08 -16.18
N GLU A 57 -10.38 16.61 -15.29
CA GLU A 57 -10.12 16.55 -13.85
C GLU A 57 -10.11 15.10 -13.34
N ALA A 58 -11.10 14.30 -13.73
CA ALA A 58 -11.17 12.88 -13.35
C ALA A 58 -9.99 12.07 -13.91
N ASP A 59 -9.61 12.29 -15.18
CA ASP A 59 -8.46 11.63 -15.82
C ASP A 59 -7.16 11.92 -15.08
N ARG A 60 -6.95 13.20 -14.71
CA ARG A 60 -5.80 13.62 -13.91
C ARG A 60 -5.79 12.93 -12.54
N GLU A 61 -6.90 12.97 -11.80
CA GLU A 61 -6.96 12.35 -10.47
C GLU A 61 -6.76 10.83 -10.50
N ILE A 62 -7.34 10.15 -11.49
CA ILE A 62 -7.17 8.71 -11.69
C ILE A 62 -5.70 8.39 -12.01
N SER A 63 -5.07 9.19 -12.87
CA SER A 63 -3.64 9.05 -13.18
C SER A 63 -2.77 9.25 -11.95
N GLU A 64 -3.03 10.28 -11.14
CA GLU A 64 -2.34 10.52 -9.87
C GLU A 64 -2.50 9.33 -8.91
N PHE A 65 -3.71 8.75 -8.78
CA PHE A 65 -3.91 7.58 -7.94
C PHE A 65 -3.11 6.36 -8.39
N VAL A 66 -3.00 6.14 -9.70
CA VAL A 66 -2.21 5.04 -10.24
C VAL A 66 -0.72 5.28 -10.03
N GLU A 67 -0.22 6.49 -10.26
CA GLU A 67 1.17 6.86 -9.98
C GLU A 67 1.52 6.63 -8.49
N TYR A 68 0.68 7.08 -7.56
CA TYR A 68 0.88 6.83 -6.14
C TYR A 68 0.87 5.33 -5.79
N ALA A 69 -0.05 4.56 -6.38
CA ALA A 69 -0.10 3.11 -6.15
C ALA A 69 1.17 2.42 -6.66
N VAL A 70 1.67 2.87 -7.81
CA VAL A 70 2.93 2.41 -8.41
C VAL A 70 4.12 2.71 -7.49
N ASP A 71 4.23 3.93 -6.96
CA ASP A 71 5.32 4.30 -6.06
C ASP A 71 5.30 3.47 -4.77
N VAL A 72 4.12 3.26 -4.18
CA VAL A 72 3.93 2.40 -3.00
C VAL A 72 4.28 0.95 -3.31
N ALA A 73 3.89 0.44 -4.48
CA ALA A 73 4.19 -0.93 -4.91
C ALA A 73 5.69 -1.14 -5.15
N ARG A 74 6.35 -0.18 -5.81
CA ARG A 74 7.80 -0.16 -5.99
C ARG A 74 8.52 -0.18 -4.66
N TRP A 75 8.14 0.71 -3.74
CA TRP A 75 8.72 0.76 -2.41
C TRP A 75 8.54 -0.57 -1.66
N SER A 76 7.35 -1.15 -1.71
CA SER A 76 7.04 -2.46 -1.09
C SER A 76 7.92 -3.58 -1.65
N VAL A 77 8.21 -3.53 -2.94
CA VAL A 77 9.09 -4.49 -3.61
C VAL A 77 10.54 -4.31 -3.21
N ASP A 78 11.05 -3.07 -3.17
CA ASP A 78 12.43 -2.82 -2.75
C ASP A 78 12.66 -3.30 -1.29
N LEU A 79 11.65 -3.16 -0.42
CA LEU A 79 11.66 -3.72 0.93
C LEU A 79 11.70 -5.26 0.94
N GLY A 80 10.94 -5.91 0.06
CA GLY A 80 10.95 -7.36 -0.12
C GLY A 80 12.27 -7.88 -0.68
N ALA A 81 12.84 -7.19 -1.67
CA ALA A 81 14.15 -7.49 -2.26
C ALA A 81 15.28 -7.42 -1.23
N ALA A 82 15.19 -6.49 -0.28
CA ALA A 82 16.09 -6.42 0.87
C ALA A 82 15.87 -7.53 1.92
N GLY A 83 14.98 -8.50 1.64
CA GLY A 83 14.67 -9.63 2.52
C GLY A 83 13.88 -9.23 3.76
N LEU A 84 13.31 -8.03 3.82
CA LEU A 84 12.59 -7.56 4.99
C LEU A 84 11.22 -8.21 5.08
N LYS A 85 10.82 -8.55 6.31
CA LYS A 85 9.46 -8.97 6.66
C LYS A 85 8.63 -7.74 6.99
N ARG A 86 7.37 -7.75 6.55
CA ARG A 86 6.40 -6.70 6.88
C ARG A 86 5.58 -7.07 8.11
N THR A 87 5.26 -6.08 8.93
CA THR A 87 4.17 -6.12 9.90
C THR A 87 3.06 -5.21 9.38
N ASN A 88 1.85 -5.76 9.20
CA ASN A 88 0.72 -5.08 8.56
C ASN A 88 -0.34 -4.66 9.59
N GLU A 89 -0.05 -3.71 10.48
CA GLU A 89 -0.93 -3.55 11.66
C GLU A 89 -1.04 -2.15 12.25
N LEU A 90 -0.86 -1.10 11.44
CA LEU A 90 -0.96 0.28 11.91
C LEU A 90 -1.73 1.13 10.93
N ALA A 91 -3.04 1.25 11.13
CA ALA A 91 -3.89 2.16 10.37
C ALA A 91 -4.79 2.94 11.33
N TRP A 92 -4.90 4.23 11.08
CA TRP A 92 -5.68 5.19 11.83
C TRP A 92 -6.73 5.79 10.91
N GLY A 93 -7.96 5.91 11.39
CA GLY A 93 -9.00 6.59 10.64
C GLY A 93 -10.26 6.82 11.46
N ARG A 94 -11.19 7.55 10.87
CA ARG A 94 -12.50 7.88 11.47
C ARG A 94 -13.54 6.75 11.36
N GLY A 95 -13.15 5.58 10.81
CA GLY A 95 -13.98 4.38 10.69
C GLY A 95 -14.37 4.04 9.24
N GLY A 96 -14.84 2.81 9.02
CA GLY A 96 -15.11 2.27 7.68
C GLY A 96 -13.84 1.91 6.92
N ASN A 97 -13.86 2.06 5.59
CA ASN A 97 -12.69 1.84 4.71
C ASN A 97 -11.81 3.10 4.54
N ALA A 98 -12.05 4.15 5.33
CA ALA A 98 -11.33 5.41 5.24
C ALA A 98 -10.16 5.40 6.24
N TRP A 99 -8.94 5.23 5.73
CA TRP A 99 -7.71 5.40 6.46
C TRP A 99 -7.24 6.85 6.33
N ASP A 100 -7.01 7.55 7.45
CA ASP A 100 -6.35 8.86 7.47
C ASP A 100 -4.81 8.70 7.44
N LEU A 101 -4.31 7.60 8.01
CA LEU A 101 -2.90 7.26 8.06
C LEU A 101 -2.74 5.73 8.09
N ALA A 102 -1.83 5.20 7.28
CA ALA A 102 -1.41 3.81 7.34
C ALA A 102 0.13 3.73 7.39
N ILE A 103 0.67 2.92 8.28
CA ILE A 103 2.11 2.70 8.45
C ILE A 103 2.40 1.22 8.25
N GLN A 104 3.27 0.93 7.28
CA GLN A 104 3.85 -0.40 7.11
C GLN A 104 5.25 -0.41 7.71
N ILE A 105 5.51 -1.36 8.61
CA ILE A 105 6.84 -1.55 9.21
C ILE A 105 7.51 -2.74 8.54
N ALA A 106 8.65 -2.51 7.89
CA ALA A 106 9.49 -3.56 7.34
C ALA A 106 10.74 -3.74 8.20
N HIS A 107 11.10 -4.98 8.51
CA HIS A 107 12.22 -5.31 9.40
C HIS A 107 12.95 -6.58 8.97
N ARG A 108 14.23 -6.69 9.36
CA ARG A 108 15.05 -7.85 9.01
C ARG A 108 14.48 -9.18 9.56
N PRO A 109 14.72 -10.31 8.87
CA PRO A 109 14.49 -11.63 9.45
C PRO A 109 15.33 -11.82 10.72
N GLY A 110 14.73 -12.37 11.78
CA GLY A 110 15.41 -12.60 13.07
C GLY A 110 15.39 -11.43 14.06
N LEU A 111 14.66 -10.35 13.76
CA LEU A 111 14.24 -9.42 14.81
C LEU A 111 13.36 -10.17 15.81
N SER A 112 13.68 -10.11 17.11
CA SER A 112 12.90 -10.81 18.12
C SER A 112 11.48 -10.26 18.19
N ASP A 113 10.52 -11.13 18.49
CA ASP A 113 9.11 -10.74 18.60
C ASP A 113 8.89 -9.70 19.71
N GLU A 114 9.66 -9.79 20.80
CA GLU A 114 9.65 -8.80 21.88
C GLU A 114 10.06 -7.42 21.36
N LEU A 115 11.17 -7.32 20.63
CA LEU A 115 11.65 -6.04 20.11
C LEU A 115 10.72 -5.51 19.00
N ARG A 116 10.20 -6.39 18.13
CA ARG A 116 9.18 -6.05 17.14
C ARG A 116 7.94 -5.45 17.80
N THR A 117 7.45 -6.09 18.87
CA THR A 117 6.28 -5.62 19.64
C THR A 117 6.56 -4.29 20.32
N ALA A 118 7.75 -4.11 20.91
CA ALA A 118 8.16 -2.86 21.54
C ALA A 118 8.23 -1.70 20.53
N ILE A 119 8.79 -1.94 19.34
CA ILE A 119 8.87 -0.94 18.27
C ILE A 119 7.46 -0.58 17.77
N THR A 120 6.63 -1.58 17.45
CA THR A 120 5.25 -1.34 17.01
C THR A 120 4.45 -0.58 18.06
N GLY A 121 4.62 -0.91 19.35
CA GLY A 121 4.00 -0.19 20.46
C GLY A 121 4.50 1.25 20.58
N ALA A 122 5.81 1.49 20.42
CA ALA A 122 6.37 2.84 20.45
C ALA A 122 5.85 3.71 19.29
N VAL A 123 5.74 3.15 18.09
CA VAL A 123 5.15 3.86 16.94
C VAL A 123 3.68 4.18 17.22
N ARG A 124 2.90 3.24 17.76
CA ARG A 124 1.49 3.50 18.15
C ARG A 124 1.39 4.67 19.11
N VAL A 125 2.13 4.62 20.21
CA VAL A 125 2.12 5.67 21.23
C VAL A 125 2.54 7.02 20.64
N ALA A 126 3.54 7.05 19.77
CA ALA A 126 4.00 8.28 19.14
C ALA A 126 2.93 8.90 18.22
N VAL A 127 2.25 8.08 17.42
CA VAL A 127 1.15 8.55 16.56
C VAL A 127 -0.02 9.03 17.39
N ASP A 128 -0.49 8.22 18.36
CA ASP A 128 -1.63 8.57 19.21
C ASP A 128 -1.36 9.87 19.99
N THR A 129 -0.15 10.04 20.53
CA THR A 129 0.26 11.27 21.22
C THR A 129 0.25 12.47 20.28
N THR A 130 0.71 12.28 19.04
CA THR A 130 0.75 13.37 18.05
C THR A 130 -0.66 13.79 17.63
N LEU A 131 -1.55 12.84 17.39
CA LEU A 131 -2.95 13.10 17.04
C LEU A 131 -3.67 13.83 18.18
N ALA A 132 -3.52 13.36 19.42
CA ALA A 132 -4.10 13.99 20.60
C ALA A 132 -3.58 15.43 20.81
N ASN A 133 -2.27 15.66 20.65
CA ASN A 133 -1.68 17.00 20.79
C ASN A 133 -2.21 18.01 19.76
N HIS A 134 -2.76 17.54 18.65
CA HIS A 134 -3.36 18.38 17.60
C HIS A 134 -4.90 18.36 17.63
N GLY A 135 -5.52 17.78 18.67
CA GLY A 135 -6.98 17.73 18.83
C GLY A 135 -7.68 16.84 17.82
N ILE A 136 -6.99 15.82 17.30
CA ILE A 136 -7.54 14.84 16.35
C ILE A 136 -7.90 13.58 17.15
N ASP A 137 -8.97 13.68 17.95
CA ASP A 137 -9.36 12.62 18.90
C ASP A 137 -10.29 11.56 18.28
N ASP A 138 -10.84 11.83 17.10
CA ASP A 138 -11.81 10.95 16.42
C ASP A 138 -11.13 9.80 15.66
N THR A 139 -9.81 9.89 15.50
CA THR A 139 -9.02 8.93 14.73
C THR A 139 -8.54 7.82 15.67
N ARG A 140 -9.00 6.58 15.42
CA ARG A 140 -8.65 5.41 16.23
C ARG A 140 -7.88 4.38 15.41
N LEU A 141 -7.07 3.56 16.09
CA LEU A 141 -6.43 2.42 15.46
C LEU A 141 -7.50 1.45 14.93
N LEU A 142 -7.47 1.16 13.62
CA LEU A 142 -8.48 0.39 12.91
C LEU A 142 -8.15 -1.11 12.81
N HIS A 143 -6.86 -1.47 12.88
CA HIS A 143 -6.42 -2.87 12.78
C HIS A 143 -5.47 -3.24 13.91
N THR A 144 -5.91 -4.18 14.75
CA THR A 144 -5.06 -5.03 15.59
C THR A 144 -5.17 -6.44 15.02
N GLY A 145 -4.24 -6.83 14.15
CA GLY A 145 -4.18 -8.21 13.68
C GLY A 145 -3.87 -9.13 14.86
N SER A 146 -4.83 -9.97 15.23
CA SER A 146 -4.56 -11.16 16.03
C SER A 146 -3.66 -12.06 15.19
N ASN A 147 -2.37 -12.18 15.56
CA ASN A 147 -1.57 -13.33 15.15
C ASN A 147 -2.16 -14.57 15.84
N GLU A 148 -3.25 -15.12 15.30
CA GLU A 148 -3.50 -16.55 15.44
C GLU A 148 -2.66 -17.25 14.37
N GLU A 149 -1.55 -17.81 14.84
CA GLU A 149 -0.87 -18.93 14.21
C GLU A 149 -1.92 -19.90 13.64
N SER A 150 -2.04 -19.94 12.31
CA SER A 150 -2.52 -21.15 11.65
C SER A 150 -1.40 -22.18 11.73
N ALA A 151 -1.27 -22.78 12.91
CA ALA A 151 -0.74 -24.12 13.05
C ALA A 151 -1.77 -25.08 12.44
N SER A 152 -1.47 -25.61 11.25
CA SER A 152 -2.01 -26.87 10.72
C SER A 152 -1.05 -27.42 9.68
#